data_AF-A0A7C4U846-F1
#
_entry.id   AF-A0A7C4U846-F1
#
_cell.length_a   1.000
_cell.length_b   1.000
_cell.length_c   1.000
_cell.angle_alpha   90.00
_cell.angle_beta   90.00
_cell.angle_gamma   90.00
#
_symmetry.space_group_name_H-M   'P 1'
#
loop_
_entity.id
_entity.type
_entity.pdbx_description
1 polymer ?
#
loop_
_entity_poly.entity_id
_entity_poly.type
_entity_poly.pdbx_seq_one_letter_code
_entity_poly.pdbx_strand_id
1 'polypeptide(L)'
;MKHCIFGRAEPRDAIDLFFILKTEDFWNLLELAKQKDAGFDLYWLANALHKVKYFPDNVNDLQVEMIKEINIKELKNLFLNLSREVMNRIKKERK
;
A
#
# COMPACT_ATOMS: atom_id res chain seq x y z
N MET A 1 24.38 -4.42 10.87
CA MET A 1 23.50 -5.08 9.88
C MET A 1 22.73 -4.01 9.13
N LYS A 2 23.31 -3.53 8.01
CA LYS A 2 22.66 -2.62 7.06
C LYS A 2 22.03 -3.51 5.98
N HIS A 3 20.87 -3.08 5.44
CA HIS A 3 20.06 -3.69 4.36
C HIS A 3 19.01 -4.73 4.80
N CYS A 4 17.75 -4.31 4.99
CA CYS A 4 16.58 -5.15 4.65
C CYS A 4 15.17 -4.48 4.66
N ILE A 5 14.99 -3.14 4.70
CA ILE A 5 13.63 -2.56 4.93
C ILE A 5 13.07 -1.72 3.76
N PHE A 6 13.73 -1.65 2.60
CA PHE A 6 13.17 -0.90 1.45
C PHE A 6 12.82 -1.77 0.23
N GLY A 7 13.24 -3.05 0.23
CA GLY A 7 13.04 -3.98 -0.88
C GLY A 7 11.78 -4.85 -0.81
N ARG A 8 11.24 -5.09 0.39
CA ARG A 8 10.08 -5.95 0.58
C ARG A 8 8.88 -5.11 0.99
N ALA A 9 8.03 -4.76 0.04
CA ALA A 9 6.63 -4.61 0.43
C ALA A 9 6.17 -6.06 0.64
N GLU A 10 6.26 -6.55 1.87
CA GLU A 10 5.89 -7.94 2.12
C GLU A 10 4.38 -8.06 1.89
N PRO A 11 3.90 -9.17 1.28
CA PRO A 11 2.47 -9.43 1.15
C PRO A 11 1.68 -9.17 2.45
N ARG A 12 2.32 -9.47 3.60
CA ARG A 12 1.79 -9.19 4.92
C ARG A 12 1.48 -7.70 5.17
N ASP A 13 2.42 -6.79 4.90
CA ASP A 13 2.21 -5.36 5.14
C ASP A 13 1.05 -4.81 4.30
N ALA A 14 0.92 -5.29 3.06
CA ALA A 14 -0.18 -4.91 2.18
C ALA A 14 -1.53 -5.46 2.67
N ILE A 15 -1.54 -6.68 3.22
CA ILE A 15 -2.72 -7.29 3.83
C ILE A 15 -3.14 -6.51 5.09
N ASP A 16 -2.20 -6.19 5.97
CA ASP A 16 -2.46 -5.43 7.20
C ASP A 16 -3.02 -4.05 6.86
N LEU A 17 -2.38 -3.33 5.92
CA LEU A 17 -2.87 -2.04 5.44
C LEU A 17 -4.25 -2.18 4.77
N PHE A 18 -4.51 -3.24 3.99
CA PHE A 18 -5.82 -3.46 3.39
C PHE A 18 -6.93 -3.56 4.44
N PHE A 19 -6.69 -4.29 5.53
CA PHE A 19 -7.67 -4.38 6.61
C PHE A 19 -7.85 -3.09 7.38
N ILE A 20 -6.77 -2.32 7.62
CA ILE A 20 -6.86 -0.99 8.22
C ILE A 20 -7.72 -0.05 7.35
N LEU A 21 -7.50 -0.06 6.04
CA LEU A 21 -8.25 0.79 5.09
C LEU A 21 -9.71 0.37 4.90
N LYS A 22 -10.17 -0.74 5.50
CA LYS A 22 -11.59 -1.06 5.58
C LYS A 22 -12.32 -0.24 6.65
N THR A 23 -11.61 0.29 7.64
CA THR A 23 -12.21 1.08 8.73
C THR A 23 -11.74 2.51 8.75
N GLU A 24 -10.51 2.76 8.29
CA GLU A 24 -9.86 4.07 8.34
C GLU A 24 -9.84 4.75 6.98
N ASP A 25 -9.90 6.09 6.98
CA ASP A 25 -9.72 6.89 5.77
C ASP A 25 -8.23 6.96 5.37
N PHE A 26 -7.93 6.60 4.13
CA PHE A 26 -6.58 6.58 3.59
C PHE A 26 -5.88 7.95 3.66
N TRP A 27 -6.62 9.03 3.38
CA TRP A 27 -6.03 10.36 3.30
C TRP A 27 -5.73 10.92 4.69
N ASN A 28 -6.56 10.64 5.68
CA ASN A 28 -6.29 10.98 7.07
C ASN A 28 -5.04 10.24 7.59
N LEU A 29 -4.93 8.93 7.32
CA LEU A 29 -3.72 8.16 7.67
C LEU A 29 -2.46 8.72 7.01
N LEU A 30 -2.58 9.19 5.77
CA LEU A 30 -1.49 9.78 5.02
C LEU A 30 -0.98 11.08 5.67
N GLU A 31 -1.89 11.94 6.12
CA GLU A 31 -1.52 13.17 6.81
C GLU A 31 -0.83 12.88 8.15
N LEU A 32 -1.29 11.87 8.89
CA LEU A 32 -0.62 11.42 10.12
C LEU A 32 0.78 10.83 9.82
N ALA A 33 0.93 10.07 8.73
CA ALA A 33 2.21 9.51 8.31
C ALA A 33 3.24 10.59 7.98
N LYS A 34 2.83 11.66 7.27
CA LYS A 34 3.68 12.82 6.97
C LYS A 34 4.17 13.55 8.23
N GLN A 35 3.32 13.65 9.26
CA GLN A 35 3.72 14.28 10.52
C GLN A 35 4.76 13.47 11.28
N LYS A 36 4.70 12.14 11.18
CA LYS A 36 5.60 11.22 11.89
C LYS A 36 6.96 11.09 11.22
N ASP A 37 7.01 11.11 9.89
CA ASP A 37 8.22 10.89 9.10
C ASP A 37 8.46 12.04 8.12
N ALA A 38 9.49 12.86 8.39
CA ALA A 38 9.89 13.97 7.52
C ALA A 38 10.41 13.51 6.15
N GLY A 39 10.79 12.24 6.00
CA GLY A 39 11.19 11.63 4.73
C GLY A 39 10.01 11.03 3.93
N PHE A 40 8.78 11.18 4.41
CA PHE A 40 7.61 10.61 3.77
C PHE A 40 7.34 11.27 2.40
N ASP A 41 7.30 10.45 1.35
CA ASP A 41 7.16 10.90 -0.03
C ASP A 41 6.02 10.19 -0.76
N LEU A 42 5.13 10.99 -1.35
CA LEU A 42 3.92 10.51 -2.03
C LEU A 42 4.23 9.67 -3.27
N TYR A 43 5.30 9.97 -3.99
CA TYR A 43 5.69 9.22 -5.17
C TYR A 43 6.18 7.82 -4.78
N TRP A 44 6.99 7.72 -3.72
CA TRP A 44 7.42 6.44 -3.17
C TRP A 44 6.24 5.62 -2.61
N LEU A 45 5.28 6.27 -1.95
CA LEU A 45 4.04 5.61 -1.52
C LEU A 45 3.26 5.06 -2.72
N ALA A 46 3.02 5.88 -3.74
CA ALA A 46 2.28 5.45 -4.92
C ALA A 46 2.93 4.24 -5.61
N ASN A 47 4.26 4.23 -5.70
CA ASN A 47 5.02 3.10 -6.22
C ASN A 47 4.90 1.87 -5.32
N ALA A 48 4.95 2.03 -4.00
CA ALA A 48 4.77 0.93 -3.05
C ALA A 48 3.38 0.29 -3.19
N LEU A 49 2.32 1.11 -3.24
CA LEU A 49 0.95 0.66 -3.49
C LEU A 49 0.80 -0.07 -4.82
N HIS A 50 1.50 0.40 -5.86
CA HIS A 50 1.45 -0.21 -7.19
C HIS A 50 2.07 -1.62 -7.25
N LYS A 51 2.96 -1.98 -6.31
CA LYS A 51 3.64 -3.29 -6.30
C LYS A 51 2.68 -4.47 -6.16
N VAL A 52 1.47 -4.26 -5.59
CA VAL A 52 0.45 -5.33 -5.47
C VAL A 52 0.04 -5.95 -6.81
N LYS A 53 0.29 -5.26 -7.94
CA LYS A 53 0.03 -5.83 -9.28
C LYS A 53 0.81 -7.11 -9.54
N TYR A 54 1.94 -7.29 -8.85
CA TYR A 54 2.81 -8.46 -8.97
C TYR A 54 2.48 -9.56 -7.96
N PHE A 55 1.48 -9.34 -7.08
CA PHE A 55 1.05 -10.39 -6.18
C PHE A 55 0.41 -11.54 -6.98
N PRO A 56 0.50 -12.80 -6.52
CA PRO A 56 -0.26 -13.89 -7.10
C PRO A 56 -1.77 -13.61 -7.03
N ASP A 57 -2.55 -14.25 -7.89
CA ASP A 57 -4.02 -14.16 -7.82
C ASP A 57 -4.62 -15.14 -6.81
N ASN A 58 -3.90 -16.24 -6.52
CA ASN A 58 -4.27 -17.19 -5.49
C ASN A 58 -3.70 -16.74 -4.14
N VAL A 59 -4.56 -16.67 -3.12
CA VAL A 59 -4.19 -16.29 -1.75
C VAL A 59 -3.14 -17.22 -1.14
N ASN A 60 -3.19 -18.52 -1.47
CA ASN A 60 -2.27 -19.52 -0.90
C ASN A 60 -0.81 -19.28 -1.34
N ASP A 61 -0.61 -18.62 -2.48
CA ASP A 61 0.71 -18.34 -3.04
C ASP A 61 1.37 -17.11 -2.38
N LEU A 62 0.63 -16.35 -1.55
CA LEU A 62 1.20 -15.23 -0.80
C LEU A 62 2.12 -15.67 0.35
N GLN A 63 2.06 -16.95 0.73
CA GLN A 63 2.84 -17.51 1.85
C GLN A 63 2.61 -16.74 3.17
N VAL A 64 1.41 -16.19 3.36
CA VAL A 64 0.99 -15.50 4.59
C VAL A 64 -0.09 -16.32 5.26
N GLU A 65 0.08 -16.58 6.56
CA GLU A 65 -0.95 -17.20 7.38
C GLU A 65 -2.06 -16.18 7.67
N MET A 66 -3.27 -16.46 7.20
CA MET A 66 -4.41 -15.54 7.26
C MET A 66 -5.36 -15.93 8.38
N ILE A 67 -5.63 -14.99 9.30
CA ILE A 67 -6.67 -15.16 10.35
C ILE A 67 -8.07 -14.80 9.80
N LYS A 68 -8.13 -13.92 8.80
CA LYS A 68 -9.36 -13.46 8.15
C LYS A 68 -9.31 -13.76 6.66
N GLU A 69 -10.45 -14.10 6.08
CA GLU A 69 -10.57 -14.26 4.64
C GLU A 69 -10.23 -12.97 3.90
N ILE A 70 -9.51 -13.11 2.79
CA ILE A 70 -9.10 -12.00 1.94
C ILE A 70 -9.40 -12.29 0.47
N ASN A 71 -9.98 -11.31 -0.20
CA ASN A 71 -10.13 -11.30 -1.64
C ASN A 71 -8.96 -10.52 -2.26
N ILE A 72 -8.02 -11.23 -2.88
CA ILE A 72 -6.82 -10.63 -3.48
C ILE A 72 -7.15 -9.65 -4.59
N LYS A 73 -8.25 -9.89 -5.32
CA LYS A 73 -8.73 -8.99 -6.36
C LYS A 73 -9.18 -7.65 -5.78
N GLU A 74 -9.87 -7.68 -4.64
CA GLU A 74 -10.28 -6.45 -3.93
C GLU A 74 -9.06 -5.67 -3.42
N LEU A 75 -8.08 -6.35 -2.80
CA LEU A 75 -6.84 -5.73 -2.35
C LEU A 75 -6.12 -5.05 -3.52
N LYS A 76 -5.90 -5.78 -4.61
CA LYS A 76 -5.25 -5.27 -5.83
C LYS A 76 -5.99 -4.04 -6.36
N ASN A 77 -7.30 -4.11 -6.49
CA ASN A 77 -8.10 -3.00 -7.01
C ASN A 77 -8.00 -1.76 -6.12
N LEU A 78 -8.13 -1.92 -4.80
CA LEU A 78 -8.03 -0.81 -3.86
C LEU A 78 -6.68 -0.10 -3.97
N PHE A 79 -5.59 -0.86 -3.87
CA PHE A 79 -4.24 -0.32 -3.84
C PHE A 79 -3.82 0.29 -5.19
N LEU A 80 -4.23 -0.31 -6.31
CA LEU A 80 -3.97 0.25 -7.64
C LEU A 80 -4.76 1.54 -7.88
N ASN A 81 -5.99 1.64 -7.38
CA ASN A 81 -6.77 2.87 -7.45
C ASN A 81 -6.14 3.97 -6.59
N LEU A 82 -5.78 3.67 -5.34
CA LEU A 82 -5.08 4.61 -4.46
C LEU A 82 -3.76 5.08 -5.04
N SER A 83 -2.96 4.16 -5.62
CA SER A 83 -1.73 4.50 -6.33
C SER A 83 -1.96 5.52 -7.45
N ARG A 84 -3.00 5.30 -8.28
CA ARG A 84 -3.38 6.24 -9.34
C ARG A 84 -3.83 7.59 -8.79
N GLU A 85 -4.64 7.59 -7.74
CA GLU A 85 -5.11 8.82 -7.10
C GLU A 85 -3.97 9.65 -6.52
N VAL A 86 -3.02 9.02 -5.82
CA VAL A 86 -1.83 9.68 -5.28
C VAL A 86 -1.00 10.28 -6.42
N MET A 87 -0.74 9.52 -7.50
CA MET A 87 -0.02 10.04 -8.67
C MET A 87 -0.74 11.22 -9.33
N ASN A 88 -2.07 11.19 -9.38
CA ASN A 88 -2.86 12.29 -9.92
C ASN A 88 -2.79 13.55 -9.05
N ARG A 89 -2.75 13.41 -7.71
CA ARG A 89 -2.54 14.54 -6.79
C ARG A 89 -1.16 15.16 -6.99
N ILE A 90 -0.11 14.35 -7.05
CA ILE A 90 1.27 14.83 -7.33
C ILE A 90 1.32 15.63 -8.64
N LYS A 91 0.65 15.16 -9.70
CA LYS A 91 0.58 15.86 -10.99
C LYS A 91 -0.18 17.19 -10.90
N LYS A 92 -1.22 17.28 -10.07
CA LYS A 92 -1.99 18.51 -9.86
C LYS A 92 -1.20 19.55 -9.07
N GLU A 93 -0.43 19.14 -8.07
CA GLU A 93 0.39 20.04 -7.24
C GLU A 93 1.59 20.63 -8.01
N ARG A 94 2.01 20.00 -9.11
CA ARG A 94 3.08 20.48 -9.99
C ARG A 94 2.60 21.45 -11.08
N LYS A 95 1.29 21.67 -11.20
CA LYS A 95 0.69 22.65 -12.13
C LYS A 95 0.38 23.93 -11.40
#